data_AF-A0A6V7K3K7-F1
#
_entry.id   AF-A0A6V7K3K7-F1
#
_cell.length_a   1.000
_cell.length_b   1.000
_cell.length_c   1.000
_cell.angle_alpha   90.00
_cell.angle_beta   90.00
_cell.angle_gamma   90.00
#
_symmetry.space_group_name_H-M   'P 1'
#
loop_
_entity.id
_entity.type
_entity.pdbx_description
1 polymer ?
#
loop_
_entity_poly.entity_id
_entity_poly.type
_entity_poly.pdbx_seq_one_letter_code
_entity_poly.pdbx_strand_id
1 'polypeptide(L)' 'YVRMAHDTRPEPIVQLLCREWNLGLPRLLITVHGGRSNFELQPALKKVLRKGLLKAAKTTGAWIFTGGTNT' A
#
# COMPACT_ATOMS: atom_id res chain seq x y z
N TYR A 1 3.00 13.12 -6.01
CA TYR A 1 1.62 12.63 -6.21
C TYR A 1 1.23 12.87 -7.66
N VAL A 2 0.31 12.09 -8.21
CA VAL A 2 -0.20 12.27 -9.58
C VAL A 2 -1.72 12.13 -9.53
N ARG A 3 -2.44 13.02 -10.23
CA ARG A 3 -3.89 12.91 -10.43
C ARG A 3 -4.14 12.16 -11.73
N MET A 4 -5.10 11.24 -11.73
CA MET A 4 -5.44 10.43 -12.90
C MET A 4 -6.95 10.47 -13.14
N ALA A 5 -7.36 10.26 -14.39
CA ALA A 5 -8.76 10.06 -14.72
C ALA A 5 -9.20 8.65 -14.29
N HIS A 6 -10.48 8.49 -13.92
CA HIS A 6 -11.01 7.24 -13.39
C HIS A 6 -10.94 6.05 -14.37
N ASP A 7 -10.87 6.34 -15.66
CA ASP A 7 -10.81 5.42 -16.79
C ASP A 7 -9.40 5.24 -17.36
N THR A 8 -8.38 5.79 -16.70
CA THR A 8 -6.99 5.59 -17.12
C THR A 8 -6.67 4.10 -17.05
N ARG A 9 -6.21 3.52 -18.16
CA ARG A 9 -5.82 2.12 -18.21
C ARG A 9 -4.68 1.83 -17.21
N PRO A 10 -4.52 0.60 -16.69
CA PRO A 10 -3.51 0.29 -15.70
C PRO A 10 -2.05 0.34 -16.20
N GLU A 11 -1.79 0.10 -17.48
CA GLU A 11 -0.42 -0.06 -18.00
C GLU A 11 0.43 1.21 -17.84
N PRO A 12 -0.07 2.42 -18.16
CA PRO A 12 0.62 3.67 -17.82
C PRO A 12 0.90 3.85 -16.33
N ILE A 13 0.05 3.34 -15.43
CA ILE A 13 0.27 3.42 -13.98
C ILE A 13 1.48 2.57 -13.60
N VAL A 14 1.55 1.34 -14.10
CA VAL A 14 2.69 0.45 -13.84
C VAL A 14 3.99 1.06 -14.41
N GLN A 15 3.93 1.66 -15.60
CA GLN A 15 5.07 2.37 -16.18
C GLN A 15 5.52 3.55 -15.30
N LEU A 16 4.58 4.38 -14.84
CA LEU A 16 4.86 5.50 -13.94
C LEU A 16 5.56 5.03 -12.66
N LEU A 17 5.02 3.99 -12.00
CA LEU A 17 5.59 3.45 -10.78
C LEU A 17 7.01 2.88 -11.02
N CYS A 18 7.17 2.03 -12.04
CA CYS A 18 8.42 1.32 -12.23
C CYS A 18 9.53 2.16 -12.89
N ARG A 19 9.18 3.03 -13.85
CA ARG A 19 10.17 3.79 -14.64
C ARG A 19 10.40 5.18 -14.10
N GLU A 20 9.35 5.99 -14.05
CA GLU A 20 9.48 7.41 -13.69
C GLU A 20 9.74 7.60 -12.20
N TRP A 21 9.14 6.74 -11.36
CA TRP A 21 9.34 6.75 -9.90
C TRP A 21 10.36 5.72 -9.42
N ASN A 22 10.92 4.93 -10.33
CA ASN A 22 11.97 3.96 -10.06
C ASN A 22 11.64 2.98 -8.91
N LEU A 23 10.37 2.55 -8.81
CA LEU A 23 9.98 1.48 -7.89
C LEU A 23 10.33 0.12 -8.50
N GLY A 24 11.09 -0.69 -7.78
CA GLY A 24 11.33 -2.08 -8.19
C GLY A 24 10.02 -2.86 -8.29
N LEU A 25 9.92 -3.75 -9.28
CA LEU A 25 8.75 -4.60 -9.47
C LEU A 25 8.50 -5.44 -8.21
N PRO A 26 7.27 -5.45 -7.66
CA PRO A 26 7.01 -6.15 -6.41
C PRO A 26 6.94 -7.65 -6.65
N ARG A 27 7.37 -8.45 -5.67
CA ARG A 27 7.14 -9.91 -5.66
C ARG A 27 5.79 -10.29 -5.05
N LEU A 28 5.14 -9.35 -4.37
CA LEU A 28 3.88 -9.52 -3.69
C LEU A 28 3.14 -8.18 -3.63
N LEU A 29 1.82 -8.22 -3.81
CA LEU A 29 0.93 -7.08 -3.58
C LEU A 29 0.13 -7.31 -2.30
N ILE A 30 0.15 -6.33 -1.39
CA ILE A 30 -0.65 -6.34 -0.16
C ILE A 30 -1.63 -5.17 -0.24
N THR A 31 -2.92 -5.46 -0.32
CA THR A 31 -3.98 -4.44 -0.28
C THR A 31 -4.58 -4.38 1.12
N VAL A 32 -4.51 -3.22 1.76
CA VAL A 32 -5.09 -2.97 3.09
C VAL A 32 -6.33 -2.10 2.93
N HIS A 33 -7.48 -2.68 3.22
CA HIS A 33 -8.75 -1.97 3.32
C HIS A 33 -9.02 -1.56 4.77
N GLY A 34 -9.58 -0.37 4.97
CA GLY A 34 -9.97 0.16 6.27
C GLY A 34 -11.48 0.33 6.39
N GLY A 35 -11.94 0.55 7.63
CA GLY A 35 -13.30 1.02 7.89
C GLY A 35 -13.49 2.49 7.49
N ARG A 36 -14.74 2.95 7.40
CA ARG A 36 -15.07 4.35 7.08
C ARG A 36 -14.80 5.34 8.22
N SER A 37 -14.48 4.85 9.41
CA SER A 37 -14.32 5.65 10.63
C SER A 37 -13.13 5.16 11.45
N ASN A 38 -12.47 6.09 12.15
CA ASN A 38 -11.51 5.80 13.21
C ASN A 38 -12.00 4.69 14.15
N PHE A 39 -11.12 3.75 14.44
CA PHE A 39 -11.34 2.69 15.41
C PHE A 39 -10.08 2.46 16.24
N GLU A 40 -10.28 2.08 17.50
CA GLU A 40 -9.16 1.78 18.39
C GLU A 40 -8.84 0.28 18.36
N LEU A 41 -7.56 -0.02 18.20
CA LEU A 41 -7.03 -1.37 18.35
C LEU A 41 -6.43 -1.52 19.75
N GLN A 42 -6.63 -2.69 20.35
CA GLN A 42 -5.90 -3.04 21.57
C GLN A 42 -4.38 -2.85 21.35
N PRO A 43 -3.64 -2.23 22.28
CA PRO A 43 -2.24 -1.85 22.06
C PRO A 43 -1.33 -3.01 21.63
N ALA A 44 -1.55 -4.21 22.19
CA ALA A 44 -0.81 -5.42 21.83
C ALA A 44 -1.05 -5.82 20.37
N LEU A 45 -2.30 -5.80 19.92
CA LEU A 45 -2.67 -6.12 18.54
C LEU A 45 -2.09 -5.10 17.55
N LYS A 46 -2.19 -3.80 17.85
CA LYS A 46 -1.57 -2.71 17.05
C LYS A 46 -0.07 -2.94 16.87
N LYS A 47 0.63 -3.36 17.94
CA LYS A 47 2.07 -3.64 17.92
C LYS A 47 2.42 -4.83 17.03
N VAL A 48 1.70 -5.94 17.18
CA VAL A 48 1.95 -7.17 16.39
C VAL A 48 1.65 -6.93 14.92
N LEU A 49 0.51 -6.31 14.61
CA LEU A 49 0.07 -6.04 13.24
C LEU A 49 1.06 -5.12 12.51
N ARG A 50 1.50 -4.04 13.16
CA ARG A 50 2.53 -3.13 12.60
C ARG A 50 3.85 -3.85 12.33
N LYS A 51 4.32 -4.68 13.28
CA LYS A 51 5.57 -5.44 13.12
C LYS A 51 5.48 -6.47 12.00
N GLY A 52 4.36 -7.21 11.93
CA GLY A 52 4.13 -8.23 10.91
C GLY A 52 4.10 -7.63 9.51
N LEU A 53 3.34 -6.55 9.32
CA LEU A 53 3.21 -5.88 8.02
C LEU A 53 4.56 -5.31 7.55
N LEU A 54 5.31 -4.64 8.45
CA LEU A 54 6.64 -4.13 8.13
C LEU A 54 7.61 -5.26 7.75
N LYS A 55 7.58 -6.37 8.50
CA LYS A 55 8.43 -7.53 8.22
C LYS A 55 8.11 -8.10 6.84
N ALA A 56 6.84 -8.37 6.55
CA ALA A 56 6.40 -8.93 5.28
C ALA A 56 6.84 -8.07 4.09
N ALA A 57 6.63 -6.75 4.18
CA ALA A 57 7.01 -5.83 3.11
C ALA A 57 8.53 -5.81 2.86
N LYS A 58 9.33 -5.75 3.93
CA LYS A 58 10.80 -5.73 3.81
C LYS A 58 11.37 -7.05 3.30
N THR A 59 10.86 -8.19 3.75
CA THR A 59 11.45 -9.50 3.41
C THR A 59 11.09 -9.96 2.01
N THR A 60 9.96 -9.51 1.47
CA THR A 60 9.47 -9.94 0.15
C THR A 60 9.70 -8.90 -0.94
N GLY A 61 9.94 -7.63 -0.57
CA GLY A 61 9.87 -6.53 -1.53
C GLY A 61 8.43 -6.30 -1.99
N ALA A 62 7.46 -6.36 -1.08
CA ALA A 62 6.06 -6.16 -1.42
C ALA A 62 5.74 -4.67 -1.59
N TRP A 63 4.79 -4.37 -2.48
CA TRP A 63 4.09 -3.09 -2.45
C TRP A 63 2.86 -3.19 -1.54
N ILE A 64 2.62 -2.13 -0.76
CA ILE A 64 1.43 -2.01 0.09
C ILE A 64 0.52 -0.93 -0.51
N PHE A 65 -0.71 -1.30 -0.84
CA PHE A 65 -1.76 -0.41 -1.32
C PHE A 65 -2.74 -0.10 -0.20
N THR A 66 -3.02 1.18 0.03
CA THR A 66 -4.00 1.67 1.02
C THR A 66 -4.86 2.78 0.41
N GLY A 67 -5.93 3.19 1.10
CA GLY A 67 -6.77 4.31 0.65
C GLY A 67 -6.10 5.69 0.71
N GLY A 68 -4.96 5.84 1.40
CA GLY A 68 -4.22 7.10 1.47
C GLY A 68 -4.89 8.24 2.25
N THR A 69 -6.00 7.98 2.94
CA THR A 69 -6.76 8.97 3.74
C THR A 69 -6.44 8.87 5.23
N ASN A 70 -6.66 9.96 5.97
CA ASN A 70 -6.54 10.01 7.44
C ASN A 70 -7.96 10.16 8.04
N THR A 71 -8.59 9.04 8.40
CA THR A 71 -10.02 8.93 8.75
C THR A 71 -10.25 8.02 9.93
#